data_AF-A0A958J3Z0-F1
#
_entry.id   AF-A0A958J3Z0-F1
#
_cell.length_a   1.000
_cell.length_b   1.000
_cell.length_c   1.000
_cell.angle_alpha   90.00
_cell.angle_beta   90.00
_cell.angle_gamma   90.00
#
_symmetry.space_group_name_H-M   'P 1'
#
loop_
_entity.id
_entity.type
_entity.pdbx_description
1 polymer ?
#
loop_
_entity_poly.entity_id
_entity_poly.type
_entity_poly.pdbx_seq_one_letter_code
_entity_poly.pdbx_strand_id
1 'polypeptide(L)'
;MMAYFTLTTIAAFGLIIGSFLTVCIYRIPLGREKGLLEGAELVSDESDVAEPPEQQSSSKLTISNPKRSFCPSCNHQLAWWCNVPFFSWLFLRGKCHYCGVNIPFRYPLVEILSASFAVVSYLLYGLTPTGILIYVFAATLIVISFIDIDYYIIPNVISLPGTLIAILIAGINQFTGWFQAPVVPDLKAAGLGILAGAGFLFFISEVYLRLRKKEGLGMGDVKLLAMTGALFGVQGSLSTIFVG
;
A
#
# COMPACT_ATOMS: atom_id res chain seq x y z
N MET A 1 -12.61 17.36 27.45
CA MET A 1 -11.14 17.27 27.58
C MET A 1 -10.61 15.89 27.16
N MET A 2 -11.14 14.79 27.69
CA MET A 2 -10.73 13.42 27.30
C MET A 2 -10.90 13.11 25.81
N ALA A 3 -12.03 13.48 25.19
CA ALA A 3 -12.26 13.20 23.77
C ALA A 3 -11.23 13.88 22.83
N TYR A 4 -10.90 15.14 23.08
CA TYR A 4 -9.87 15.85 22.31
C TYR A 4 -8.49 15.21 22.47
N PHE A 5 -8.14 14.83 23.70
CA PHE A 5 -6.89 14.12 23.95
C PHE A 5 -6.80 12.83 23.13
N THR A 6 -7.85 11.99 23.14
CA THR A 6 -7.86 10.75 22.36
C THR A 6 -7.81 10.99 20.85
N LEU A 7 -8.52 11.99 20.33
CA LEU A 7 -8.44 12.32 18.91
C LEU A 7 -7.05 12.79 18.50
N THR A 8 -6.40 13.61 19.34
CA THR A 8 -5.02 14.06 19.07
C THR A 8 -4.01 12.92 19.12
N THR A 9 -4.15 11.95 20.03
CA THR A 9 -3.24 10.80 20.09
C THR A 9 -3.42 9.88 18.88
N ILE A 10 -4.64 9.68 18.41
CA ILE A 10 -4.94 8.87 17.22
C ILE A 10 -4.44 9.57 15.95
N ALA A 11 -4.64 10.88 15.83
CA ALA A 11 -4.09 11.65 14.72
C ALA A 11 -2.56 11.59 14.71
N ALA A 12 -1.92 11.75 15.88
CA ALA A 12 -0.46 11.65 16.00
C ALA A 12 0.04 10.24 15.61
N PHE A 13 -0.64 9.19 16.06
CA PHE A 13 -0.34 7.82 15.64
C PHE A 13 -0.44 7.64 14.12
N GLY A 14 -1.51 8.17 13.51
CA GLY A 14 -1.69 8.13 12.07
C GLY A 14 -0.62 8.89 11.29
N LEU A 15 -0.12 10.03 11.79
CA LEU A 15 1.02 10.75 11.20
C LEU A 15 2.31 9.89 11.24
N ILE A 16 2.58 9.22 12.37
CA ILE A 16 3.75 8.35 12.52
C ILE A 16 3.68 7.18 11.53
N ILE A 17 2.51 6.54 11.42
CA ILE A 17 2.32 5.45 10.46
C ILE A 17 2.43 5.98 9.03
N GLY A 18 1.85 7.15 8.72
CA GLY A 18 1.95 7.77 7.40
C GLY A 18 3.39 8.05 6.95
N SER A 19 4.27 8.44 7.88
CA SER A 19 5.70 8.56 7.61
C SER A 19 6.30 7.22 7.14
N PHE A 20 5.94 6.13 7.81
CA PHE A 20 6.34 4.78 7.40
C PHE A 20 5.74 4.37 6.05
N LEU A 21 4.45 4.67 5.80
CA LEU A 21 3.81 4.39 4.49
C LEU A 21 4.55 5.06 3.35
N THR A 22 5.06 6.28 3.58
CA THR A 22 5.84 7.00 2.58
C THR A 22 7.16 6.30 2.24
N VAL A 23 7.77 5.65 3.23
CA VAL A 23 8.94 4.77 3.01
C VAL A 23 8.55 3.54 2.20
N CYS A 24 7.40 2.91 2.50
CA CYS A 24 6.89 1.76 1.75
C CYS A 24 6.64 2.10 0.28
N ILE A 25 5.96 3.22 0.00
CA ILE A 25 5.66 3.68 -1.37
C ILE A 25 6.95 3.79 -2.19
N TYR A 26 8.00 4.37 -1.61
CA TYR A 26 9.27 4.56 -2.32
C TYR A 26 10.08 3.26 -2.48
N ARG A 27 10.09 2.36 -1.49
CA ARG A 27 11.00 1.21 -1.47
C ARG A 27 10.42 -0.07 -2.07
N ILE A 28 9.10 -0.26 -2.04
CA ILE A 28 8.46 -1.49 -2.55
C ILE A 28 8.67 -1.68 -4.06
N PRO A 29 8.48 -0.66 -4.92
CA PRO A 29 8.69 -0.81 -6.36
C PRO A 29 10.15 -1.09 -6.72
N LEU A 30 11.09 -0.39 -6.05
CA LEU A 30 12.53 -0.56 -6.27
C LEU A 30 13.04 -1.98 -5.97
N GLY A 31 12.46 -2.64 -4.96
CA GLY A 31 12.79 -4.04 -4.66
C GLY A 31 12.37 -5.02 -5.76
N ARG A 32 11.32 -4.70 -6.52
CA ARG A 32 10.80 -5.54 -7.61
C ARG A 32 11.62 -5.41 -8.88
N GLU A 33 11.99 -4.18 -9.28
CA GLU A 33 12.85 -3.97 -10.45
C GLU A 33 14.17 -4.73 -10.31
N LYS A 34 14.79 -4.70 -9.12
CA LYS A 34 16.01 -5.47 -8.85
C LYS A 34 15.81 -6.98 -8.97
N GLY A 35 14.73 -7.53 -8.42
CA GLY A 35 14.45 -8.97 -8.53
C GLY A 35 14.16 -9.44 -9.96
N LEU A 36 13.63 -8.56 -10.82
CA LEU A 36 13.47 -8.83 -12.25
C LEU A 36 14.81 -8.76 -13.00
N LEU A 37 15.67 -7.82 -12.65
CA LEU A 37 17.02 -7.71 -13.24
C LEU A 37 17.92 -8.87 -12.80
N GLU A 38 17.96 -9.20 -11.52
CA GLU A 38 18.69 -10.37 -10.99
C GLU A 38 18.15 -11.68 -11.59
N GLY A 39 16.82 -11.80 -11.77
CA GLY A 39 16.20 -12.96 -12.42
C GLY A 39 16.47 -13.06 -13.91
N ALA A 40 16.65 -11.93 -14.61
CA ALA A 40 17.04 -11.89 -16.02
C ALA A 40 18.54 -12.19 -16.20
N GLU A 41 19.39 -11.71 -15.29
CA GLU A 41 20.84 -12.00 -15.26
C GLU A 41 21.11 -13.51 -15.06
N LEU A 42 20.33 -14.18 -14.21
CA LEU A 42 20.42 -15.65 -14.04
C LEU A 42 19.97 -16.45 -15.27
N VAL A 43 19.24 -15.84 -16.21
CA VAL A 43 18.83 -16.47 -17.47
C VAL A 43 19.83 -16.20 -18.60
N SER A 44 20.70 -15.19 -18.45
CA SER A 44 21.70 -14.81 -19.47
C SER A 44 23.06 -15.49 -19.34
N ASP A 45 23.26 -16.43 -18.41
CA ASP A 45 24.54 -17.14 -18.23
C ASP A 45 24.88 -18.14 -19.37
N GLU A 46 24.19 -18.09 -20.51
CA GLU A 46 24.46 -18.90 -21.70
C GLU A 46 24.47 -18.07 -22.99
N SER A 47 25.28 -17.00 -23.07
CA SER A 47 25.90 -16.56 -24.33
C SER A 47 26.94 -15.45 -24.13
N ASP A 48 28.11 -15.68 -24.70
CA ASP A 48 29.31 -14.84 -24.75
C ASP A 48 29.12 -13.38 -25.24
N VAL A 49 29.88 -12.48 -24.57
CA VAL A 49 30.60 -11.27 -25.06
C VAL A 49 29.93 -9.86 -25.02
N ALA A 50 30.75 -8.95 -24.43
CA ALA A 50 30.91 -7.49 -24.59
C ALA A 50 30.14 -6.53 -23.63
N GLU A 51 30.92 -5.84 -22.79
CA GLU A 51 30.53 -4.67 -21.98
C GLU A 51 29.98 -3.52 -22.86
N PRO A 52 28.91 -2.82 -22.40
CA PRO A 52 29.09 -1.44 -21.90
C PRO A 52 28.00 -1.00 -20.87
N PRO A 53 27.99 0.27 -20.42
CA PRO A 53 28.97 1.04 -19.66
C PRO A 53 28.52 1.26 -18.18
N GLU A 54 29.43 1.77 -17.34
CA GLU A 54 29.18 2.26 -15.98
C GLU A 54 27.91 3.13 -15.87
N GLN A 55 26.93 2.67 -15.07
CA GLN A 55 26.04 3.57 -14.33
C GLN A 55 25.98 3.16 -12.86
N GLN A 56 26.41 4.10 -12.04
CA GLN A 56 26.84 3.95 -10.66
C GLN A 56 25.69 3.77 -9.66
N SER A 57 25.91 2.84 -8.73
CA SER A 57 25.53 2.90 -7.31
C SER A 57 24.08 3.27 -6.95
N SER A 58 23.11 2.39 -7.21
CA SER A 58 21.94 2.28 -6.32
C SER A 58 22.23 1.17 -5.29
N SER A 59 22.71 1.59 -4.12
CA SER A 59 22.91 0.68 -2.99
C SER A 59 21.66 -0.16 -2.71
N LYS A 60 21.85 -1.31 -2.07
CA LYS A 60 20.82 -2.31 -1.75
C LYS A 60 19.72 -1.73 -0.83
N LEU A 61 18.79 -0.95 -1.40
CA LEU A 61 17.69 -0.29 -0.69
C LEU A 61 16.49 -1.27 -0.57
N THR A 62 16.30 -1.87 0.60
CA THR A 62 15.13 -2.65 1.00
C THR A 62 14.34 -1.90 2.10
N ILE A 63 13.14 -2.37 2.45
CA ILE A 63 12.35 -1.78 3.55
C ILE A 63 13.18 -1.70 4.84
N SER A 64 13.97 -2.74 5.14
CA SER A 64 14.79 -2.84 6.36
C SER A 64 16.20 -2.24 6.22
N ASN A 65 16.67 -1.96 5.01
CA ASN A 65 18.02 -1.44 4.76
C ASN A 65 18.00 -0.33 3.69
N PRO A 66 18.35 0.92 3.99
CA PRO A 66 19.00 1.40 5.19
C PRO A 66 18.03 1.51 6.36
N LYS A 67 18.60 1.33 7.57
CA LYS A 67 17.89 1.43 8.85
C LYS A 67 17.28 2.81 9.10
N ARG A 68 17.73 3.87 8.41
CA ARG A 68 17.27 5.26 8.60
C ARG A 68 16.95 5.92 7.27
N SER A 69 16.02 6.87 7.30
CA SER A 69 15.68 7.74 6.17
C SER A 69 16.82 8.72 5.89
N PHE A 70 17.05 9.03 4.62
CA PHE A 70 18.09 9.95 4.16
C PHE A 70 17.55 10.83 3.04
N CYS A 71 18.16 12.00 2.84
CA CYS A 71 17.79 12.87 1.73
C CYS A 71 18.33 12.28 0.41
N PRO A 72 17.51 12.12 -0.64
CA PRO A 72 17.97 11.56 -1.92
C PRO A 72 18.97 12.47 -2.67
N SER A 73 19.00 13.77 -2.37
CA SER A 73 19.88 14.73 -3.05
C SER A 73 21.25 14.85 -2.37
N CYS A 74 21.31 14.99 -1.04
CA CYS A 74 22.56 15.18 -0.32
C CYS A 74 23.05 13.95 0.44
N ASN A 75 22.29 12.86 0.42
CA ASN A 75 22.56 11.59 1.11
C ASN A 75 22.76 11.71 2.63
N HIS A 76 22.43 12.87 3.22
CA HIS A 76 22.52 13.08 4.66
C HIS A 76 21.41 12.31 5.38
N GLN A 77 21.75 11.66 6.49
CA GLN A 77 20.78 10.95 7.31
C GLN A 77 19.83 11.95 7.96
N LEU A 78 18.53 11.72 7.81
CA LEU A 78 17.51 12.59 8.39
C LEU A 78 17.39 12.31 9.88
N ALA A 79 17.39 13.39 10.67
CA ALA A 79 17.06 13.32 12.09
C ALA A 79 15.61 12.86 12.28
N TRP A 80 15.29 12.30 13.45
CA TRP A 80 13.97 11.70 13.71
C TRP A 80 12.82 12.71 13.58
N TRP A 81 13.04 14.00 13.92
CA TRP A 81 12.03 15.05 13.75
C TRP A 81 11.84 15.45 12.27
N CYS A 82 12.85 15.24 11.42
CA CYS A 82 12.71 15.43 9.98
C CYS A 82 11.91 14.29 9.32
N ASN A 83 11.79 13.14 9.99
CA ASN A 83 11.00 11.99 9.54
C ASN A 83 9.51 12.14 9.80
N VAL A 84 9.01 13.27 10.31
CA VAL A 84 7.58 13.59 10.28
C VAL A 84 7.35 14.72 9.27
N PRO A 85 7.38 14.41 7.95
CA PRO A 85 7.12 15.32 6.85
C PRO A 85 6.09 16.40 7.11
N PHE A 86 4.94 16.15 7.72
CA PHE A 86 3.94 17.19 7.93
C PHE A 86 4.48 18.38 8.73
N PHE A 87 5.04 18.13 9.92
CA PHE A 87 5.58 19.20 10.75
C PHE A 87 6.89 19.72 10.19
N SER A 88 7.80 18.84 9.75
CA SER A 88 9.11 19.25 9.24
C SER A 88 8.98 20.06 7.95
N TRP A 89 8.07 19.69 7.04
CA TRP A 89 7.78 20.42 5.81
C TRP A 89 7.16 21.79 6.10
N LEU A 90 6.25 21.90 7.06
CA LEU A 90 5.66 23.19 7.44
C LEU A 90 6.72 24.13 8.04
N PHE A 91 7.57 23.65 8.95
CA PHE A 91 8.61 24.47 9.57
C PHE A 91 9.78 24.80 8.62
N LEU A 92 10.16 23.86 7.75
CA LEU A 92 11.25 24.04 6.79
C LEU A 92 10.78 24.63 5.44
N ARG A 93 9.51 25.05 5.33
CA ARG A 93 8.89 25.60 4.12
C ARG A 93 9.09 24.71 2.89
N GLY A 94 8.94 23.40 3.10
CA GLY A 94 9.09 22.38 2.08
C GLY A 94 10.51 22.19 1.57
N LYS A 95 11.54 22.52 2.36
CA LYS A 95 12.94 22.33 1.99
C LYS A 95 13.65 21.36 2.92
N CYS A 96 14.63 20.64 2.38
CA CYS A 96 15.54 19.85 3.21
C CYS A 96 16.35 20.77 4.12
N HIS A 97 16.46 20.40 5.40
CA HIS A 97 17.22 21.15 6.40
C HIS A 97 18.71 21.33 6.04
N TYR A 98 19.31 20.35 5.36
CA TYR A 98 20.76 20.32 5.08
C TYR A 98 21.13 20.93 3.73
N CYS A 99 20.45 20.54 2.65
CA CYS A 99 20.80 20.97 1.28
C CYS A 99 19.81 21.96 0.66
N GLY A 100 18.71 22.30 1.35
CA GLY A 100 17.71 23.24 0.84
C GLY A 100 16.89 22.75 -0.35
N VAL A 101 17.09 21.51 -0.82
CA VAL A 101 16.30 20.94 -1.93
C VAL A 101 14.83 20.87 -1.56
N ASN A 102 13.95 21.13 -2.52
CA ASN A 102 12.52 21.07 -2.30
C ASN A 102 12.06 19.63 -2.04
N ILE A 103 11.36 19.42 -0.93
CA ILE A 103 10.67 18.17 -0.61
C ILE A 103 9.27 18.24 -1.22
N PRO A 104 8.89 17.31 -2.10
CA PRO A 104 7.62 17.40 -2.80
C PRO A 104 6.44 17.23 -1.85
N PHE A 105 5.31 17.86 -2.19
CA PHE A 105 4.10 17.90 -1.34
C PHE A 105 3.45 16.53 -1.12
N ARG A 106 3.82 15.51 -1.91
CA ARG A 106 3.33 14.13 -1.74
C ARG A 106 3.62 13.55 -0.34
N TYR A 107 4.77 13.87 0.24
CA TYR A 107 5.19 13.33 1.54
C TYR A 107 4.23 13.76 2.67
N PRO A 108 4.00 15.06 2.91
CA PRO A 108 3.03 15.49 3.92
C PRO A 108 1.59 15.06 3.58
N LEU A 109 1.25 14.93 2.30
CA LEU A 109 -0.09 14.50 1.90
C LEU A 109 -0.40 13.05 2.31
N VAL A 110 0.53 12.11 2.13
CA VAL A 110 0.38 10.71 2.60
C VAL A 110 0.17 10.66 4.11
N GLU A 111 0.91 11.47 4.87
CA GLU A 111 0.77 11.53 6.33
C GLU A 111 -0.59 12.07 6.78
N ILE A 112 -1.04 13.15 6.17
CA ILE A 112 -2.36 13.74 6.48
C ILE A 112 -3.47 12.74 6.12
N LEU A 113 -3.38 12.05 4.98
CA LEU A 113 -4.34 11.03 4.60
C LEU A 113 -4.36 9.90 5.64
N SER A 114 -3.18 9.37 6.01
CA SER A 114 -3.10 8.30 7.02
C SER A 114 -3.67 8.75 8.38
N ALA A 115 -3.36 9.98 8.83
CA ALA A 115 -3.93 10.54 10.05
C ALA A 115 -5.45 10.71 9.97
N SER A 116 -5.96 11.17 8.83
CA SER A 116 -7.39 11.34 8.60
C SER A 116 -8.12 10.00 8.65
N PHE A 117 -7.60 8.98 7.97
CA PHE A 117 -8.18 7.63 8.01
C PHE A 117 -8.09 6.99 9.40
N ALA A 118 -7.03 7.25 10.18
CA ALA A 118 -6.95 6.80 11.58
C ALA A 118 -8.08 7.41 12.43
N VAL A 119 -8.29 8.72 12.31
CA VAL A 119 -9.36 9.44 13.03
C VAL A 119 -10.73 8.96 12.58
N VAL A 120 -10.99 8.85 11.28
CA VAL A 120 -12.28 8.37 10.75
C VAL A 120 -12.57 6.94 11.23
N SER A 121 -11.58 6.04 11.17
CA SER A 121 -11.73 4.66 11.65
C SER A 121 -12.11 4.61 13.13
N TYR A 122 -11.47 5.45 13.95
CA TYR A 122 -11.81 5.58 15.37
C TYR A 122 -13.20 6.20 15.61
N LEU A 123 -13.58 7.23 14.86
CA LEU A 123 -14.89 7.85 15.02
C LEU A 123 -16.04 6.90 14.65
N LEU A 124 -15.84 6.02 13.66
CA LEU A 124 -16.85 5.07 13.21
C LEU A 124 -16.91 3.80 14.06
N TYR A 125 -15.76 3.25 14.45
CA TYR A 125 -15.68 1.92 15.07
C TYR A 125 -15.00 1.90 16.44
N GLY A 126 -14.46 3.03 16.90
CA GLY A 126 -13.69 3.12 18.15
C GLY A 126 -12.37 2.34 18.11
N LEU A 127 -11.79 2.12 19.29
CA LEU A 127 -10.62 1.25 19.49
C LEU A 127 -11.05 -0.22 19.57
N THR A 128 -11.71 -0.70 18.51
CA THR A 128 -12.14 -2.09 18.37
C THR A 128 -11.24 -2.81 17.35
N PRO A 129 -11.23 -4.16 17.34
CA PRO A 129 -10.53 -4.92 16.29
C PRO A 129 -10.97 -4.51 14.87
N THR A 130 -12.24 -4.13 14.71
CA THR A 130 -12.79 -3.65 13.43
C THR A 130 -12.20 -2.30 13.05
N GLY A 131 -12.12 -1.35 13.99
CA GLY A 131 -11.50 -0.05 13.73
C GLY A 131 -10.02 -0.16 13.34
N ILE A 132 -9.27 -1.04 14.00
CA ILE A 132 -7.86 -1.31 13.66
C ILE A 132 -7.76 -1.92 12.26
N LEU A 133 -8.62 -2.90 11.93
CA LEU A 133 -8.63 -3.56 10.63
C LEU A 133 -8.94 -2.59 9.48
N ILE A 134 -9.95 -1.74 9.64
CA ILE A 134 -10.31 -0.70 8.67
C ILE A 134 -9.14 0.27 8.46
N TYR A 135 -8.49 0.70 9.54
CA TYR A 135 -7.34 1.59 9.44
C TYR A 135 -6.17 0.94 8.70
N VAL A 136 -5.82 -0.31 9.04
CA VAL A 136 -4.74 -1.06 8.37
C VAL A 136 -5.06 -1.26 6.89
N PHE A 137 -6.31 -1.57 6.56
CA PHE A 137 -6.76 -1.69 5.18
C PHE A 137 -6.67 -0.36 4.42
N ALA A 138 -7.12 0.74 5.02
CA ALA A 138 -7.01 2.08 4.43
C ALA A 138 -5.55 2.49 4.22
N ALA A 139 -4.68 2.27 5.20
CA ALA A 139 -3.23 2.48 5.08
C ALA A 139 -2.62 1.65 3.94
N THR A 140 -3.08 0.41 3.76
CA THR A 140 -2.67 -0.45 2.65
C THR A 140 -3.10 0.12 1.30
N LEU A 141 -4.36 0.60 1.19
CA LEU A 141 -4.85 1.24 -0.03
C LEU A 141 -4.08 2.52 -0.36
N ILE A 142 -3.75 3.35 0.63
CA ILE A 142 -2.89 4.53 0.41
C ILE A 142 -1.59 4.11 -0.27
N VAL A 143 -0.88 3.11 0.27
CA VAL A 143 0.37 2.64 -0.33
C VAL A 143 0.16 2.13 -1.76
N ILE A 144 -0.87 1.32 -2.00
CA ILE A 144 -1.16 0.78 -3.33
C ILE A 144 -1.48 1.92 -4.32
N SER A 145 -2.35 2.86 -3.95
CA SER A 145 -2.76 3.96 -4.84
C SER A 145 -1.59 4.86 -5.24
N PHE A 146 -0.68 5.19 -4.31
CA PHE A 146 0.49 6.00 -4.66
C PHE A 146 1.47 5.24 -5.54
N ILE A 147 1.68 3.94 -5.29
CA ILE A 147 2.52 3.11 -6.16
C ILE A 147 1.89 2.98 -7.55
N ASP A 148 0.57 2.81 -7.62
CA ASP A 148 -0.15 2.69 -8.89
C ASP A 148 -0.09 3.98 -9.71
N ILE A 149 -0.21 5.16 -9.08
CA ILE A 149 -0.03 6.46 -9.76
C ILE A 149 1.38 6.61 -10.33
N ASP A 150 2.41 6.17 -9.59
CA ASP A 150 3.82 6.36 -9.98
C ASP A 150 4.29 5.32 -11.01
N TYR A 151 3.83 4.08 -10.90
CA TYR A 151 4.39 2.93 -11.64
C TYR A 151 3.35 2.10 -12.41
N TYR A 152 2.06 2.40 -12.28
CA TYR A 152 0.95 1.63 -12.90
C TYR A 152 1.00 0.13 -12.56
N ILE A 153 1.45 -0.21 -11.35
CA ILE A 153 1.53 -1.59 -10.86
C ILE A 153 0.93 -1.74 -9.47
N ILE A 154 0.25 -2.87 -9.25
CA ILE A 154 -0.20 -3.29 -7.93
C ILE A 154 0.77 -4.36 -7.38
N PRO A 155 1.50 -4.09 -6.27
CA PRO A 155 2.50 -5.01 -5.76
C PRO A 155 1.90 -6.31 -5.17
N ASN A 156 2.31 -7.47 -5.72
CA ASN A 156 1.90 -8.79 -5.22
C ASN A 156 2.26 -9.01 -3.74
N VAL A 157 3.36 -8.39 -3.28
CA VAL A 157 3.83 -8.46 -1.88
C VAL A 157 2.85 -7.83 -0.90
N ILE A 158 1.88 -7.03 -1.38
CA ILE A 158 0.81 -6.44 -0.58
C ILE A 158 -0.50 -7.20 -0.84
N SER A 159 -0.90 -7.35 -2.11
CA SER A 159 -2.23 -7.83 -2.46
C SER A 159 -2.47 -9.30 -2.10
N LEU A 160 -1.49 -10.19 -2.32
CA LEU A 160 -1.62 -11.62 -2.03
C LEU A 160 -1.69 -11.92 -0.53
N PRO A 161 -0.73 -11.44 0.30
CA PRO A 161 -0.83 -11.66 1.75
C PRO A 161 -2.05 -10.93 2.34
N GLY A 162 -2.41 -9.76 1.83
CA GLY A 162 -3.63 -9.05 2.23
C GLY A 162 -4.90 -9.89 2.00
N THR A 163 -5.02 -10.54 0.84
CA THR A 163 -6.14 -11.45 0.54
C THR A 163 -6.17 -12.64 1.50
N LEU A 164 -5.01 -13.26 1.75
CA LEU A 164 -4.92 -14.40 2.66
C LEU A 164 -5.31 -14.01 4.09
N ILE A 165 -4.82 -12.87 4.59
CA ILE A 165 -5.15 -12.35 5.91
C ILE A 165 -6.66 -12.06 6.00
N ALA A 166 -7.27 -11.46 4.97
CA ALA A 166 -8.70 -11.19 4.96
C ALA A 166 -9.55 -12.48 5.04
N ILE A 167 -9.17 -13.54 4.32
CA ILE A 167 -9.83 -14.85 4.42
C ILE A 167 -9.69 -15.44 5.84
N LEU A 168 -8.50 -15.35 6.44
CA LEU A 168 -8.28 -15.83 7.81
C LEU A 168 -9.14 -15.05 8.82
N ILE A 169 -9.24 -13.73 8.66
CA ILE A 169 -10.09 -12.89 9.49
C ILE A 169 -11.57 -13.28 9.35
N ALA A 170 -12.07 -13.51 8.14
CA ALA A 170 -13.44 -13.98 7.91
C ALA A 170 -13.68 -15.36 8.57
N GLY A 171 -12.69 -16.26 8.50
CA GLY A 171 -12.75 -17.55 9.17
C GLY A 171 -12.78 -17.43 10.70
N ILE A 172 -11.95 -16.57 11.29
CA ILE A 172 -11.95 -16.31 12.74
C ILE A 172 -13.28 -15.69 13.18
N ASN A 173 -13.77 -14.70 12.43
CA ASN A 173 -15.01 -14.00 12.75
C ASN A 173 -16.22 -14.93 12.79
N GLN A 174 -16.24 -15.97 11.93
CA GLN A 174 -17.29 -16.99 11.93
C GLN A 174 -17.43 -17.72 13.27
N PHE A 175 -16.34 -17.88 14.04
CA PHE A 175 -16.36 -18.57 15.34
C PHE A 175 -16.47 -17.60 16.52
N THR A 176 -15.90 -16.41 16.41
CA THR A 176 -15.74 -15.49 17.56
C THR A 176 -16.70 -14.31 17.56
N GLY A 177 -17.17 -13.86 16.38
CA GLY A 177 -17.93 -12.62 16.24
C GLY A 177 -17.17 -11.37 16.72
N TRP A 178 -15.83 -11.41 16.76
CA TRP A 178 -15.00 -10.30 17.25
C TRP A 178 -15.02 -9.07 16.36
N PHE A 179 -15.37 -9.23 15.08
CA PHE A 179 -15.46 -8.13 14.12
C PHE A 179 -16.91 -7.78 13.84
N GLN A 180 -17.19 -6.49 13.75
CA GLN A 180 -18.55 -5.98 13.60
C GLN A 180 -19.06 -6.21 12.18
N ALA A 181 -20.21 -6.86 12.05
CA ALA A 181 -20.96 -6.88 10.81
C ALA A 181 -21.50 -5.45 10.50
N PRO A 182 -21.58 -5.01 9.24
CA PRO A 182 -21.33 -5.76 8.00
C PRO A 182 -19.88 -5.68 7.49
N VAL A 183 -18.95 -5.15 8.28
CA VAL A 183 -17.59 -4.84 7.83
C VAL A 183 -16.82 -6.09 7.43
N VAL A 184 -16.87 -7.12 8.28
CA VAL A 184 -16.21 -8.41 8.02
C VAL A 184 -17.28 -9.46 7.74
N PRO A 185 -17.31 -10.05 6.53
CA PRO A 185 -18.26 -11.08 6.16
C PRO A 185 -17.91 -12.43 6.79
N ASP A 186 -18.86 -13.36 6.76
CA ASP A 186 -18.58 -14.77 7.01
C ASP A 186 -17.70 -15.36 5.90
N LEU A 187 -17.02 -16.48 6.17
CA LEU A 187 -16.12 -17.13 5.22
C LEU A 187 -16.77 -17.42 3.85
N LYS A 188 -18.06 -17.81 3.85
CA LYS A 188 -18.83 -18.02 2.61
C LYS A 188 -19.00 -16.73 1.82
N ALA A 189 -19.34 -15.64 2.50
CA ALA A 189 -19.55 -14.34 1.87
C ALA A 189 -18.22 -13.69 1.43
N ALA A 190 -17.11 -13.94 2.14
CA ALA A 190 -15.76 -13.58 1.70
C ALA A 190 -15.38 -14.31 0.40
N GLY A 191 -15.63 -15.63 0.33
CA GLY A 191 -15.41 -16.42 -0.88
C GLY A 191 -16.24 -15.93 -2.07
N LEU A 192 -17.52 -15.63 -1.83
CA LEU A 192 -18.39 -15.02 -2.85
C LEU A 192 -17.91 -13.63 -3.26
N GLY A 193 -17.38 -12.82 -2.34
CA GLY A 193 -16.79 -11.51 -2.66
C GLY A 193 -15.60 -11.63 -3.59
N ILE A 194 -14.66 -12.53 -3.30
CA ILE A 194 -13.52 -12.82 -4.19
C ILE A 194 -14.01 -13.24 -5.57
N LEU A 195 -14.96 -14.17 -5.66
CA LEU A 195 -15.49 -14.65 -6.94
C LEU A 195 -16.23 -13.53 -7.71
N ALA A 196 -17.04 -12.72 -7.02
CA ALA A 196 -17.82 -11.65 -7.63
C ALA A 196 -16.94 -10.48 -8.09
N GLY A 197 -15.88 -10.14 -7.35
CA GLY A 197 -14.94 -9.08 -7.73
C GLY A 197 -13.86 -9.58 -8.68
N ALA A 198 -12.94 -10.38 -8.15
CA ALA A 198 -11.78 -10.86 -8.90
C ALA A 198 -12.18 -11.80 -10.05
N GLY A 199 -13.10 -12.73 -9.80
CA GLY A 199 -13.58 -13.65 -10.83
C GLY A 199 -14.28 -12.93 -11.98
N PHE A 200 -15.04 -11.87 -11.69
CA PHE A 200 -15.70 -11.06 -12.72
C PHE A 200 -14.70 -10.31 -13.60
N LEU A 201 -13.74 -9.58 -13.01
CA LEU A 201 -12.71 -8.89 -13.79
C LEU A 201 -11.80 -9.86 -14.54
N PHE A 202 -11.45 -10.99 -13.93
CA PHE A 202 -10.68 -12.03 -14.60
C PHE A 202 -11.43 -12.59 -15.82
N PHE A 203 -12.72 -12.85 -15.68
CA PHE A 203 -13.56 -13.31 -16.79
C PHE A 203 -13.60 -12.29 -17.93
N ILE A 204 -13.77 -10.99 -17.64
CA ILE A 204 -13.72 -9.93 -18.65
C ILE A 204 -12.35 -9.90 -19.33
N SER A 205 -11.26 -10.00 -18.56
CA SER A 205 -9.89 -10.01 -19.08
C SER A 205 -9.66 -11.17 -20.04
N GLU A 206 -10.09 -12.39 -19.67
CA GLU A 206 -9.94 -13.59 -20.48
C GLU A 206 -10.80 -13.53 -21.76
N VAL A 207 -12.05 -13.05 -21.66
CA VAL A 207 -12.91 -12.85 -22.83
C VAL A 207 -12.29 -11.82 -23.78
N TYR A 208 -11.79 -10.71 -23.25
CA TYR A 208 -11.13 -9.70 -24.05
C TYR A 208 -9.87 -10.23 -24.73
N LEU A 209 -9.04 -10.99 -24.00
CA LEU A 209 -7.84 -11.61 -24.52
C LEU A 209 -8.17 -12.57 -25.67
N ARG A 210 -9.22 -13.40 -25.54
CA ARG A 210 -9.65 -14.32 -26.60
C ARG A 210 -10.18 -13.60 -27.84
N LEU A 211 -10.95 -12.52 -27.66
CA LEU A 211 -11.56 -11.77 -28.76
C LEU A 211 -10.55 -10.87 -29.50
N ARG A 212 -9.64 -10.23 -28.77
CA ARG A 212 -8.72 -9.21 -29.31
C ARG A 212 -7.29 -9.69 -29.46
N LYS A 213 -6.93 -10.86 -28.91
CA LYS A 213 -5.56 -11.40 -28.83
C LYS A 213 -4.55 -10.40 -28.26
N LYS A 214 -5.03 -9.50 -27.41
CA LYS A 214 -4.25 -8.46 -26.73
C LYS A 214 -4.70 -8.42 -25.28
N GLU A 215 -3.75 -8.20 -24.39
CA GLU A 215 -4.05 -7.97 -22.97
C GLU A 215 -4.77 -6.63 -22.83
N GLY A 216 -5.96 -6.67 -22.22
CA GLY A 216 -6.81 -5.48 -22.06
C GLY A 216 -6.87 -4.94 -20.64
N LEU A 217 -6.93 -5.85 -19.66
CA LEU A 217 -7.11 -5.50 -18.25
C LEU A 217 -5.94 -6.03 -17.43
N GLY A 218 -5.39 -5.17 -16.57
CA GLY A 218 -4.25 -5.51 -15.71
C GLY A 218 -4.62 -6.55 -14.65
N MET A 219 -3.77 -7.55 -14.47
CA MET A 219 -3.91 -8.54 -13.38
C MET A 219 -3.72 -7.93 -11.98
N GLY A 220 -3.33 -6.66 -11.88
CA GLY A 220 -3.30 -5.92 -10.62
C GLY A 220 -4.69 -5.74 -10.03
N ASP A 221 -5.64 -5.24 -10.83
CA ASP A 221 -6.99 -4.89 -10.39
C ASP A 221 -7.76 -6.13 -9.90
N VAL A 222 -7.56 -7.26 -10.59
CA VAL A 222 -8.11 -8.56 -10.19
C VAL A 222 -7.65 -8.94 -8.77
N LYS A 223 -6.37 -8.71 -8.44
CA LYS A 223 -5.81 -9.03 -7.12
C LYS A 223 -6.29 -8.05 -6.05
N LEU A 224 -6.44 -6.78 -6.38
CA LEU A 224 -7.01 -5.78 -5.48
C LEU A 224 -8.48 -6.10 -5.16
N LEU A 225 -9.26 -6.53 -6.16
CA LEU A 225 -10.63 -6.99 -5.96
C LEU A 225 -10.73 -8.29 -5.17
N ALA A 226 -9.75 -9.19 -5.30
CA ALA A 226 -9.67 -10.37 -4.46
C ALA A 226 -9.49 -9.96 -2.99
N MET A 227 -8.57 -9.04 -2.71
CA MET A 227 -8.31 -8.56 -1.34
C MET A 227 -9.51 -7.82 -0.74
N THR A 228 -10.09 -6.87 -1.49
CA THR A 228 -11.27 -6.11 -1.04
C THR A 228 -12.50 -7.01 -0.88
N GLY A 229 -12.72 -7.94 -1.81
CA GLY A 229 -13.83 -8.90 -1.75
C GLY A 229 -13.71 -9.92 -0.63
N ALA A 230 -12.49 -10.33 -0.30
CA ALA A 230 -12.25 -11.17 0.87
C ALA A 230 -12.61 -10.44 2.16
N LEU A 231 -12.33 -9.13 2.24
CA LEU A 231 -12.49 -8.36 3.48
C LEU A 231 -13.91 -7.81 3.68
N PHE A 232 -14.60 -7.39 2.61
CA PHE A 232 -15.91 -6.72 2.66
C PHE A 232 -17.02 -7.52 1.96
N GLY A 233 -16.71 -8.72 1.46
CA GLY A 233 -17.64 -9.57 0.74
C GLY A 233 -18.06 -8.99 -0.61
N VAL A 234 -19.18 -9.49 -1.11
CA VAL A 234 -19.73 -9.10 -2.43
C VAL A 234 -20.05 -7.61 -2.49
N GLN A 235 -20.62 -7.03 -1.43
CA GLN A 235 -20.99 -5.62 -1.42
C GLN A 235 -19.76 -4.71 -1.58
N GLY A 236 -18.67 -5.01 -0.89
CA GLY A 236 -17.42 -4.27 -1.04
C GLY A 236 -16.84 -4.39 -2.44
N SER A 237 -16.76 -5.60 -2.99
CA SER A 237 -16.26 -5.82 -4.36
C SER A 237 -17.04 -5.04 -5.40
N LEU A 238 -18.38 -5.06 -5.33
CA LEU A 238 -19.22 -4.34 -6.28
C LEU A 238 -19.07 -2.82 -6.11
N SER A 239 -19.00 -2.34 -4.87
CA SER A 239 -18.82 -0.92 -4.60
C SER A 239 -17.51 -0.41 -5.22
N THR A 240 -16.41 -1.15 -5.08
CA THR A 240 -15.11 -0.79 -5.70
C THR A 240 -15.20 -0.75 -7.23
N ILE A 241 -15.95 -1.66 -7.88
CA ILE A 241 -16.09 -1.67 -9.34
C ILE A 241 -16.90 -0.47 -9.85
N PHE A 242 -18.03 -0.16 -9.19
CA PHE A 242 -19.00 0.80 -9.72
C PHE A 242 -18.79 2.23 -9.24
N VAL A 243 -18.28 2.42 -8.02
CA VAL A 243 -18.07 3.73 -7.41
C VAL A 243 -16.64 4.22 -7.65
N GLY A 244 -15.67 3.30 -7.64
CA GLY A 244 -14.25 3.62 -7.58
C GLY A 244 -13.78 3.79 -6.14
#